data_AF-A0A6P8MIH8-F1
#
_entry.id   AF-A0A6P8MIH8-F1
#
_cell.length_a   1.000
_cell.length_b   1.000
_cell.length_c   1.000
_cell.angle_alpha   90.00
_cell.angle_beta   90.00
_cell.angle_gamma   90.00
#
_symmetry.space_group_name_H-M   'P 1'
#
loop_
_entity.id
_entity.type
_entity.pdbx_description
1 polymer ?
#
loop_
_entity_poly.entity_id
_entity_poly.type
_entity_poly.pdbx_seq_one_letter_code
_entity_poly.pdbx_strand_id
1 'polypeptide(L)'
;MNPVKLRFYTERYEKEKKYFRLQEKFVAIARTKPLTGKFYAKHDAIPASEVRREYVDLISKRLVLSPKDIYAFKPPTVNMEYGWFSEPLIARTNDPRLSFGRKQTDFIANELRIRHVQRGLPTEKFLGIPFKV
;
A
#
# COMPACT_ATOMS: atom_id res chain seq x y z
N MET A 1 35.47 -11.32 -33.60
CA MET A 1 34.38 -10.87 -32.69
C MET A 1 33.63 -12.11 -32.22
N ASN A 2 33.40 -12.30 -30.92
CA ASN A 2 32.82 -13.55 -30.40
C ASN A 2 31.35 -13.70 -30.88
N PRO A 3 31.00 -14.78 -31.63
CA PRO A 3 29.70 -14.92 -32.27
C PRO A 3 28.54 -15.04 -31.26
N VAL A 4 28.79 -15.60 -30.07
CA VAL A 4 27.80 -15.70 -28.99
C VAL A 4 27.49 -14.33 -28.41
N LYS A 5 28.52 -13.49 -28.24
CA LYS A 5 28.35 -12.11 -27.78
C LYS A 5 27.56 -11.29 -28.80
N LEU A 6 27.86 -11.44 -30.09
CA LEU A 6 27.14 -10.74 -31.16
C LEU A 6 25.65 -11.06 -31.13
N ARG A 7 25.30 -12.35 -31.05
CA ARG A 7 23.91 -12.81 -30.97
C ARG A 7 23.18 -12.28 -29.74
N PHE A 8 23.85 -12.27 -28.59
CA PHE A 8 23.27 -11.71 -27.36
C PHE A 8 22.98 -10.20 -27.48
N TYR A 9 23.90 -9.44 -28.09
CA TYR A 9 23.71 -8.01 -28.29
C TYR A 9 22.61 -7.70 -29.31
N THR A 10 22.49 -8.49 -30.38
CA THR A 10 21.39 -8.33 -31.35
C THR A 10 20.03 -8.65 -30.73
N GLU A 11 19.91 -9.77 -29.99
CA GLU A 11 18.65 -10.11 -29.30
C GLU A 11 18.24 -9.04 -28.26
N ARG A 12 19.22 -8.47 -27.55
CA ARG A 12 18.97 -7.37 -26.61
C ARG A 12 18.50 -6.11 -27.33
N TYR A 13 19.18 -5.73 -28.40
CA TYR A 13 18.83 -4.54 -29.18
C TYR A 13 17.43 -4.65 -29.79
N GLU A 14 17.06 -5.81 -30.33
CA GLU A 14 15.73 -6.03 -30.88
C GLU A 14 14.62 -5.92 -29.82
N LYS A 15 14.87 -6.45 -28.61
CA LYS A 15 13.95 -6.29 -27.47
C LYS A 15 13.84 -4.83 -27.06
N GLU A 16 14.96 -4.12 -26.89
CA GLU A 16 14.96 -2.70 -26.53
C GLU A 16 14.23 -1.88 -27.60
N LYS A 17 14.52 -2.06 -28.89
CA LYS A 17 13.85 -1.38 -30.01
C LYS A 17 12.34 -1.64 -30.04
N LYS A 18 11.90 -2.87 -29.75
CA LYS A 18 10.47 -3.23 -29.73
C LYS A 18 9.69 -2.52 -28.62
N TYR A 19 10.31 -2.30 -27.46
CA TYR A 19 9.66 -1.70 -26.29
C TYR A 19 10.05 -0.24 -26.06
N PHE A 20 10.97 0.30 -26.85
CA PHE A 20 11.37 1.70 -26.80
C PHE A 20 10.23 2.56 -27.35
N ARG A 21 9.64 3.38 -26.49
CA ARG A 21 8.60 4.35 -26.85
C ARG A 21 9.02 5.71 -26.34
N LEU A 22 9.17 6.67 -27.24
CA LEU A 22 9.38 8.07 -26.88
C LEU A 22 8.09 8.59 -26.24
N GLN A 23 8.16 9.08 -25.01
CA GLN A 23 7.02 9.69 -24.32
C GLN A 23 7.22 11.20 -24.29
N GLU A 24 6.44 11.92 -25.10
CA GLU A 24 6.47 13.40 -25.15
C GLU A 24 5.72 14.03 -23.97
N LYS A 25 4.80 13.28 -23.35
CA LYS A 25 4.05 13.69 -22.16
C LYS A 25 4.58 12.95 -20.95
N PHE A 26 4.69 13.65 -19.82
CA PHE A 26 5.13 13.07 -18.56
C PHE A 26 4.21 11.90 -18.16
N VAL A 27 4.78 10.70 -18.05
CA VAL A 27 4.13 9.53 -17.47
C VAL A 27 4.87 9.22 -16.17
N ALA A 28 4.14 9.15 -15.06
CA ALA A 28 4.71 8.81 -13.77
C ALA A 28 5.21 7.35 -13.78
N ILE A 29 6.50 7.16 -14.08
CA ILE A 29 7.14 5.84 -14.04
C ILE A 29 7.33 5.47 -12.57
N ALA A 30 6.41 4.67 -12.05
CA ALA A 30 6.36 4.23 -10.65
C ALA A 30 7.50 3.27 -10.22
N ARG A 31 8.67 3.26 -10.88
CA ARG A 31 9.84 2.49 -10.43
C ARG A 31 10.76 3.28 -9.52
N THR A 32 10.77 4.60 -9.65
CA THR A 32 11.48 5.49 -8.73
C THR A 32 10.69 5.67 -7.44
N LYS A 33 11.38 5.75 -6.29
CA LYS A 33 10.74 6.16 -5.04
C LYS A 33 10.18 7.56 -5.26
N PRO A 34 8.87 7.79 -5.07
CA PRO A 34 8.25 9.08 -5.33
C PRO A 34 8.75 10.16 -4.37
N LEU A 35 9.29 9.76 -3.23
CA LEU A 35 9.88 10.64 -2.23
C LEU A 35 11.41 10.52 -2.27
N THR A 36 12.08 11.60 -2.61
CA THR A 36 13.53 11.71 -2.38
C THR A 36 13.75 11.67 -0.87
N GLY A 37 14.80 10.99 -0.39
CA GLY A 37 15.08 10.87 1.05
C GLY A 37 15.51 12.19 1.71
N LYS A 38 15.45 13.31 0.99
CA LYS A 38 15.74 14.64 1.50
C LYS A 38 14.42 15.27 1.92
N PHE A 39 14.24 15.42 3.22
CA PHE A 39 13.12 16.16 3.79
C PHE A 39 13.20 17.61 3.32
N TYR A 40 12.17 18.07 2.62
CA TYR A 40 12.01 19.50 2.37
C TYR A 40 11.67 20.21 3.68
N ALA A 41 12.07 21.48 3.81
CA ALA A 41 11.84 22.25 5.03
C ALA A 41 10.33 22.43 5.27
N LYS A 42 9.90 22.68 6.51
CA LYS A 42 8.47 22.90 6.86
C LYS A 42 7.76 23.95 5.99
N HIS A 43 8.53 24.86 5.36
CA HIS A 43 8.05 25.93 4.48
C HIS A 43 7.84 25.50 3.01
N ASP A 44 8.39 24.36 2.59
CA ASP A 44 8.17 23.76 1.26
C ASP A 44 6.95 22.81 1.24
N ALA A 45 6.19 22.78 2.35
CA ALA A 45 4.98 21.99 2.44
C ALA A 45 3.93 22.57 1.48
N ILE A 46 3.63 21.84 0.41
CA ILE A 46 2.57 22.20 -0.53
C ILE A 46 1.24 22.24 0.24
N PRO A 47 0.50 23.36 0.21
CA PRO A 47 -0.78 23.47 0.90
C PRO A 47 -1.78 22.47 0.32
N ALA A 48 -2.64 21.90 1.17
CA ALA A 48 -3.58 20.85 0.77
C ALA A 48 -4.51 21.26 -0.39
N SER A 49 -4.74 22.56 -0.59
CA SER A 49 -5.50 23.13 -1.70
C SER A 49 -4.82 23.00 -3.07
N GLU A 50 -3.48 22.97 -3.10
CA GLU A 50 -2.70 22.88 -4.35
C GLU A 50 -2.33 21.43 -4.70
N VAL A 51 -2.59 20.49 -3.79
CA VAL A 51 -2.34 19.07 -4.02
C VAL A 51 -3.34 18.55 -5.06
N ARG A 52 -2.84 18.24 -6.26
CA ARG A 52 -3.65 17.61 -7.30
C ARG A 52 -4.08 16.21 -6.85
N ARG A 53 -5.39 16.01 -6.75
CA ARG A 53 -6.00 14.72 -6.36
C ARG A 53 -5.52 13.56 -7.22
N GLU A 54 -5.32 13.78 -8.52
CA GLU A 54 -4.80 12.78 -9.46
C GLU A 54 -3.48 12.15 -8.98
N TYR A 55 -2.57 12.94 -8.39
CA TYR A 55 -1.31 12.42 -7.88
C TYR A 55 -1.48 11.64 -6.57
N VAL A 56 -2.38 12.09 -5.69
CA VAL A 56 -2.74 11.37 -4.47
C VAL A 56 -3.37 10.02 -4.81
N ASP A 57 -4.23 9.99 -5.82
CA ASP A 57 -4.86 8.78 -6.32
C ASP A 57 -3.83 7.83 -6.92
N LEU A 58 -2.84 8.34 -7.66
CA LEU A 58 -1.75 7.50 -8.19
C LEU A 58 -0.86 6.91 -7.07
N ILE A 59 -0.55 7.70 -6.04
CA ILE A 59 0.26 7.24 -4.90
C ILE A 59 -0.50 6.20 -4.07
N SER A 60 -1.77 6.48 -3.76
CA SER A 60 -2.63 5.56 -2.99
C SER A 60 -2.88 4.27 -3.75
N LYS A 61 -3.15 4.34 -5.07
CA LYS A 61 -3.26 3.17 -5.94
C LYS A 61 -2.03 2.27 -5.83
N ARG A 62 -0.82 2.84 -5.81
CA ARG A 62 0.41 2.03 -5.69
C ARG A 62 0.59 1.36 -4.33
N LEU A 63 0.19 2.02 -3.25
CA LEU A 63 0.38 1.52 -1.89
C LEU A 63 -0.66 0.47 -1.50
N VAL A 64 -1.88 0.59 -2.03
CA VAL A 64 -3.03 -0.22 -1.60
C VAL A 64 -3.37 -1.31 -2.62
N LEU A 65 -3.21 -1.05 -3.93
CA LEU A 65 -3.68 -1.99 -4.94
C LEU A 65 -2.71 -3.14 -5.18
N SER A 66 -3.26 -4.34 -5.14
CA SER A 66 -2.57 -5.55 -5.58
C SER A 66 -2.62 -5.66 -7.12
N PRO A 67 -1.77 -6.51 -7.73
CA PRO A 67 -1.85 -6.75 -9.18
C PRO A 67 -3.24 -7.15 -9.68
N LYS A 68 -4.05 -7.81 -8.85
CA LYS A 68 -5.45 -8.14 -9.15
C LYS A 68 -6.34 -6.92 -9.33
N ASP A 69 -6.07 -5.83 -8.61
CA ASP A 69 -6.87 -4.62 -8.66
C ASP A 69 -6.45 -3.69 -9.82
N ILE A 70 -5.24 -3.87 -10.34
CA ILE A 70 -4.66 -3.04 -11.41
C ILE A 70 -4.92 -3.63 -12.79
N TYR A 71 -4.90 -4.95 -12.91
CA TYR A 71 -4.98 -5.66 -14.19
C TYR A 71 -6.24 -6.51 -14.27
N ALA A 72 -7.04 -6.31 -15.32
CA ALA A 72 -8.29 -7.05 -15.54
C ALA A 72 -8.08 -8.51 -16.04
N PHE A 73 -6.84 -8.89 -16.36
CA PHE A 73 -6.49 -10.20 -16.91
C PHE A 73 -5.76 -11.08 -15.88
N LYS A 74 -5.87 -12.40 -16.05
CA LYS A 74 -5.16 -13.39 -15.22
C LYS A 74 -3.64 -13.30 -15.42
N PRO A 75 -2.81 -13.66 -14.42
CA PRO A 75 -1.36 -13.59 -14.55
C PRO A 75 -0.90 -14.38 -15.79
N PRO A 76 -0.15 -13.76 -16.72
CA PRO A 76 0.18 -14.38 -18.00
C PRO A 76 1.29 -15.42 -17.91
N THR A 77 1.96 -15.53 -16.75
CA THR A 77 3.00 -16.52 -16.48
C THR A 77 2.92 -17.01 -15.04
N VAL A 78 3.37 -18.24 -14.80
CA VAL A 78 3.40 -18.86 -13.46
C VAL A 78 4.21 -18.03 -12.46
N ASN A 79 5.33 -17.44 -12.90
CA ASN A 79 6.15 -16.58 -12.03
C ASN A 79 5.41 -15.29 -11.59
N MET A 80 4.45 -14.80 -12.38
CA MET A 80 3.63 -13.64 -12.01
C MET A 80 2.49 -14.02 -11.06
N GLU A 81 2.14 -15.31 -10.98
CA GLU A 81 1.08 -15.81 -10.11
C GLU A 81 1.40 -15.62 -8.63
N TYR A 82 2.68 -15.79 -8.25
CA TYR A 82 3.14 -15.58 -6.87
C TYR A 82 2.78 -14.20 -6.31
N GLY A 83 2.85 -13.15 -7.14
CA GLY A 83 2.48 -11.78 -6.74
C GLY A 83 0.99 -11.47 -6.91
N TRP A 84 0.25 -12.31 -7.63
CA TRP A 84 -1.19 -12.18 -7.83
C TRP A 84 -1.99 -12.80 -6.67
N PHE A 85 -1.38 -13.71 -5.90
CA PHE A 85 -2.03 -14.43 -4.79
C PHE A 85 -3.40 -15.00 -5.21
N SER A 86 -3.49 -15.60 -6.41
CA SER A 86 -4.70 -16.28 -6.92
C SER A 86 -5.24 -17.23 -5.87
N GLU A 87 -4.36 -18.04 -5.32
CA GLU A 87 -4.55 -18.89 -4.16
C GLU A 87 -3.65 -18.44 -3.00
N PRO A 88 -4.07 -18.61 -1.74
CA PRO A 88 -3.21 -18.31 -0.61
C PRO A 88 -2.03 -19.28 -0.59
N LEU A 89 -0.80 -18.75 -0.52
CA LEU A 89 0.45 -19.55 -0.46
C LEU A 89 0.48 -20.56 0.70
N ILE A 90 -0.28 -20.26 1.75
CA ILE A 90 -0.53 -21.15 2.88
C ILE A 90 -2.03 -21.40 2.90
N ALA A 91 -2.43 -22.66 2.73
CA ALA A 91 -3.84 -23.04 2.82
C ALA A 91 -4.42 -22.52 4.13
N ARG A 92 -5.50 -21.75 4.05
CA ARG A 92 -6.19 -21.27 5.24
C ARG A 92 -6.92 -22.44 5.88
N THR A 93 -6.49 -22.81 7.07
CA THR A 93 -7.15 -23.84 7.86
C THR A 93 -8.43 -23.29 8.47
N ASN A 94 -9.54 -24.00 8.28
CA ASN A 94 -10.82 -23.67 8.92
C ASN A 94 -10.93 -24.17 10.36
N ASP A 95 -9.97 -24.97 10.82
CA ASP A 95 -9.87 -25.41 12.21
C ASP A 95 -9.71 -24.20 13.15
N PRO A 96 -10.69 -23.94 14.05
CA PRO A 96 -10.60 -22.86 15.03
C PRO A 96 -9.39 -22.97 15.96
N ARG A 97 -8.82 -24.17 16.12
CA ARG A 97 -7.63 -24.42 16.94
C ARG A 97 -6.34 -23.90 16.31
N LEU A 98 -6.34 -23.68 15.00
CA LEU A 98 -5.16 -23.26 14.23
C LEU A 98 -5.38 -21.88 13.58
N SER A 99 -6.57 -21.31 13.70
CA SER A 99 -6.96 -20.01 13.13
C SER A 99 -7.06 -18.93 14.21
N PHE A 100 -5.97 -18.19 14.41
CA PHE A 100 -5.86 -17.13 15.43
C PHE A 100 -5.97 -15.72 14.84
N GLY A 101 -6.95 -15.49 13.97
CA GLY A 101 -7.20 -14.15 13.44
C GLY A 101 -7.64 -13.19 14.56
N ARG A 102 -6.84 -12.16 14.85
CA ARG A 102 -7.25 -11.08 15.77
C ARG A 102 -8.41 -10.30 15.14
N LYS A 103 -9.62 -10.47 15.66
CA LYS A 103 -10.84 -9.79 15.18
C LYS A 103 -10.93 -8.32 15.59
N GLN A 104 -10.24 -7.94 16.66
CA GLN A 104 -10.20 -6.58 17.19
C GLN A 104 -8.88 -6.33 17.92
N THR A 105 -8.52 -5.06 18.07
CA THR A 105 -7.43 -4.65 18.95
C THR A 105 -7.93 -4.54 20.38
N ASP A 106 -7.07 -4.86 21.35
CA ASP A 106 -7.41 -4.82 22.78
C ASP A 106 -7.87 -3.42 23.22
N PHE A 107 -7.30 -2.38 22.59
CA PHE A 107 -7.69 -0.99 22.79
C PHE A 107 -9.16 -0.73 22.43
N ILE A 108 -9.57 -1.13 21.21
CA ILE A 108 -10.96 -0.95 20.74
C ILE A 108 -11.92 -1.78 21.58
N ALA A 109 -11.54 -3.02 21.92
CA ALA A 109 -12.32 -3.89 22.79
C ALA A 109 -12.60 -3.24 24.16
N ASN A 110 -11.57 -2.65 24.76
CA ASN A 110 -11.68 -2.02 26.07
C ASN A 110 -12.50 -0.73 26.00
N GLU A 111 -12.32 0.10 24.96
CA GLU A 111 -13.12 1.31 24.76
C GLU A 111 -14.62 0.98 24.59
N LEU A 112 -14.96 -0.01 23.77
CA LEU A 112 -16.33 -0.47 23.59
C LEU A 112 -16.94 -0.97 24.91
N ARG A 113 -16.17 -1.71 25.71
CA ARG A 113 -16.59 -2.16 27.04
C ARG A 113 -16.82 -0.98 27.98
N ILE A 114 -15.91 -0.01 28.03
CA ILE A 114 -16.04 1.20 28.85
C ILE A 114 -17.30 1.97 28.46
N ARG A 115 -17.54 2.20 27.16
CA ARG A 115 -18.75 2.87 26.66
C ARG A 115 -20.03 2.12 26.98
N HIS A 116 -20.01 0.79 26.92
CA HIS A 116 -21.15 -0.03 27.29
C HIS A 116 -21.48 0.09 28.78
N VAL A 117 -20.46 0.02 29.64
CA VAL A 117 -20.61 0.17 31.10
C VAL A 117 -21.00 1.60 31.48
N GLN A 118 -20.46 2.59 30.79
CA GLN A 118 -20.72 4.01 31.05
C GLN A 118 -21.98 4.55 30.35
N ARG A 119 -22.77 3.69 29.72
CA ARG A 119 -23.97 4.09 28.98
C ARG A 119 -24.98 4.71 29.93
N GLY A 120 -25.21 6.02 29.80
CA GLY A 120 -26.14 6.79 30.64
C GLY A 120 -25.49 7.59 31.77
N LEU A 121 -24.16 7.52 31.93
CA LEU A 121 -23.43 8.40 32.86
C LEU A 121 -23.14 9.77 32.22
N PRO A 122 -23.18 10.87 33.00
CA PRO A 122 -22.78 12.19 32.52
C PRO A 122 -21.33 12.17 32.03
N THR A 123 -21.07 12.77 30.87
CA THR A 123 -19.73 12.85 30.26
C THR A 123 -18.83 13.87 30.96
N GLU A 124 -19.37 14.59 31.94
CA GLU A 124 -18.65 15.64 32.67
C GLU A 124 -17.57 15.02 33.55
N LYS A 125 -16.35 15.53 33.39
CA LYS A 125 -15.22 15.14 34.23
C LYS A 125 -15.47 15.68 35.64
N PHE A 126 -15.18 14.88 36.65
CA PHE A 126 -15.22 15.33 38.04
C PHE A 126 -14.29 16.55 38.22
N LEU A 127 -14.86 17.69 38.60
CA LEU A 127 -14.15 18.96 38.86
C LEU A 127 -13.88 19.19 40.35
N GLY A 128 -14.29 18.28 41.23
CA GLY A 128 -14.10 18.41 42.67
C GLY A 128 -12.67 18.10 43.12
N ILE A 129 -12.31 18.58 44.30
CA ILE A 129 -11.08 18.17 44.99
C ILE A 129 -11.34 16.76 45.57
N PRO A 130 -10.61 15.73 45.15
CA PRO A 130 -10.93 14.33 45.48
C PRO A 130 -10.65 13.96 46.95
N PHE A 131 -9.94 14.83 47.68
CA PHE A 131 -9.60 14.62 49.09
C PHE A 131 -9.92 15.88 49.88
N LYS A 132 -10.46 15.71 51.08
CA LYS A 132 -10.58 16.80 52.07
C LYS A 132 -9.16 17.26 52.43
N VAL A 133 -8.92 18.57 52.35
CA VAL A 133 -7.75 19.24 52.94
C VAL A 133 -7.83 19.14 54.45
#